data_AF-A0A3N5KIC2-F1
#
_entry.id   AF-A0A3N5KIC2-F1
#
_cell.length_a   1.000
_cell.length_b   1.000
_cell.length_c   1.000
_cell.angle_alpha   90.00
_cell.angle_beta   90.00
_cell.angle_gamma   90.00
#
_symmetry.space_group_name_H-M   'P 1'
#
loop_
_entity.id
_entity.type
_entity.pdbx_description
1 polymer ?
#
loop_
_entity_poly.entity_id
_entity_poly.type
_entity_poly.pdbx_seq_one_letter_code
_entity_poly.pdbx_strand_id
1 'polypeptide(L)' 'MRNDDSKKITIAIDGPAASGKSTTAKLVAQKLGYLHIDTGAMYRAITLKALDEKIDLSNNK' A
#
# COMPACT_ATOMS: atom_id res chain seq x y z
N MET A 1 -16.73 11.47 -23.91
CA MET A 1 -15.45 10.78 -24.08
C MET A 1 -14.34 11.75 -23.71
N ARG A 2 -13.64 11.56 -22.58
CA ARG A 2 -12.38 12.30 -22.33
C ARG A 2 -11.26 11.31 -22.61
N ASN A 3 -10.61 11.48 -23.77
CA ASN A 3 -9.31 10.87 -24.05
C ASN A 3 -8.30 11.64 -23.21
N ASP A 4 -7.90 11.07 -22.08
CA ASP A 4 -6.74 11.50 -21.32
C ASP A 4 -5.70 10.40 -21.47
N ASP A 5 -4.97 10.44 -22.57
CA ASP A 5 -3.85 9.54 -22.88
C ASP A 5 -2.58 9.91 -22.07
N SER A 6 -2.70 10.76 -21.04
CA SER A 6 -1.60 10.96 -20.10
C SER A 6 -1.38 9.67 -19.30
N LYS A 7 -0.23 9.03 -19.56
CA LYS A 7 0.16 7.79 -18.89
C LYS A 7 0.22 8.05 -17.39
N LYS A 8 -0.74 7.51 -16.63
CA LYS A 8 -0.69 7.56 -15.16
C LYS A 8 0.60 6.89 -14.68
N ILE A 9 1.34 7.59 -13.82
CA ILE A 9 2.62 7.11 -13.29
C ILE A 9 2.42 6.44 -11.93
N THR A 10 3.30 5.49 -11.60
CA THR A 10 3.37 4.92 -10.26
C THR A 10 4.45 5.64 -9.47
N ILE A 11 4.13 6.11 -8.26
CA ILE A 11 5.04 6.86 -7.39
C ILE A 11 5.38 5.99 -6.17
N ALA A 12 6.65 5.65 -6.01
CA ALA A 12 7.17 5.00 -4.81
C ALA A 12 7.65 6.04 -3.79
N ILE A 13 7.41 5.80 -2.50
CA ILE A 13 7.87 6.67 -1.40
C ILE A 13 8.57 5.82 -0.35
N ASP A 14 9.91 5.89 -0.33
CA ASP A 14 10.79 5.09 0.52
C ASP A 14 11.51 5.92 1.59
N GLY A 15 11.99 5.25 2.64
CA GLY A 15 12.69 5.87 3.76
C GLY A 15 12.49 5.13 5.10
N PRO A 16 13.21 5.51 6.16
CA PRO A 16 13.24 4.80 7.44
C PRO A 16 11.88 4.79 8.15
N ALA A 17 11.70 3.90 9.13
CA ALA A 17 10.49 3.87 9.95
C ALA A 17 10.24 5.24 10.61
N ALA A 18 8.96 5.58 10.85
CA ALA A 18 8.53 6.84 11.46
C ALA A 18 8.88 8.15 10.71
N SER A 19 9.40 8.12 9.48
CA SER A 19 9.69 9.33 8.68
C SER A 19 8.46 10.04 8.06
N GLY A 20 7.24 9.60 8.38
CA GLY A 20 6.01 10.23 7.88
C GLY A 20 5.57 9.83 6.46
N LYS A 21 6.21 8.83 5.83
CA LYS A 21 5.93 8.39 4.45
C LYS A 21 4.46 8.14 4.15
N SER A 22 3.77 7.36 4.99
CA SER A 22 2.36 7.04 4.78
C SER A 22 1.47 8.29 4.82
N THR A 23 1.76 9.21 5.74
CA THR A 23 1.06 10.50 5.83
C THR A 23 1.29 11.34 4.58
N THR A 24 2.55 11.51 4.17
CA THR A 24 2.90 12.27 2.96
C THR A 24 2.30 11.64 1.69
N ALA A 25 2.42 10.32 1.54
CA ALA A 25 1.86 9.56 0.42
C ALA A 25 0.34 9.76 0.30
N LYS A 26 -0.38 9.67 1.42
CA LYS A 26 -1.84 9.88 1.47
C LYS A 26 -2.21 11.30 1.06
N LEU A 27 -1.51 12.31 1.58
CA LEU A 27 -1.77 13.72 1.26
C LEU A 27 -1.46 14.05 -0.21
N VAL A 28 -0.34 13.56 -0.74
CA VAL A 28 0.03 13.74 -2.15
C VAL A 28 -0.99 13.06 -3.06
N ALA A 29 -1.36 11.82 -2.76
CA ALA A 29 -2.36 11.08 -3.54
C ALA A 29 -3.72 11.81 -3.56
N GLN A 30 -4.19 12.31 -2.42
CA GLN A 30 -5.42 13.09 -2.33
C GLN A 30 -5.34 14.38 -3.16
N LYS A 31 -4.22 15.12 -3.10
CA LYS A 31 -4.03 16.36 -3.85
C LYS A 31 -3.96 16.15 -5.36
N LEU A 32 -3.37 15.03 -5.80
CA LEU A 32 -3.16 14.74 -7.22
C LEU A 32 -4.24 13.84 -7.84
N GLY A 33 -5.21 13.37 -7.05
CA GLY A 33 -6.23 12.43 -7.54
C GLY A 33 -5.70 11.03 -7.84
N TYR A 34 -4.67 10.60 -7.10
CA TYR A 34 -4.09 9.25 -7.22
C TYR A 34 -4.63 8.31 -6.14
N LEU A 35 -4.60 7.02 -6.44
CA LEU A 35 -4.84 5.97 -5.45
C LEU A 35 -3.65 5.89 -4.49
N HIS A 36 -3.93 5.90 -3.19
CA HIS A 36 -2.93 5.60 -2.16
C HIS A 36 -3.01 4.13 -1.76
N ILE A 37 -1.87 3.44 -1.75
CA ILE A 37 -1.74 2.04 -1.34
C ILE A 37 -0.88 1.98 -0.07
N ASP A 38 -1.45 1.57 1.06
CA ASP A 38 -0.72 1.30 2.30
C ASP A 38 -0.37 -0.20 2.37
N THR A 39 0.82 -0.55 1.88
CA THR A 39 1.31 -1.93 1.89
C THR A 39 1.49 -2.48 3.31
N GLY A 40 1.81 -1.63 4.29
CA GLY A 40 1.95 -2.06 5.68
C GLY A 40 0.62 -2.49 6.28
N ALA A 41 -0.45 -1.74 6.03
CA ALA A 41 -1.81 -2.13 6.43
C ALA A 41 -2.27 -3.40 5.71
N MET A 42 -1.97 -3.52 4.40
CA MET A 42 -2.29 -4.70 3.60
C MET A 42 -1.66 -5.98 4.17
N TYR A 43 -0.34 -5.97 4.44
CA TYR A 43 0.33 -7.15 5.00
C TYR A 43 -0.23 -7.52 6.37
N ARG A 44 -0.51 -6.54 7.24
CA ARG A 44 -1.12 -6.81 8.56
C ARG A 44 -2.50 -7.43 8.44
N ALA A 45 -3.34 -6.96 7.50
CA ALA A 45 -4.66 -7.52 7.28
C ALA A 45 -4.58 -8.99 6.80
N ILE A 46 -3.66 -9.28 5.88
CA ILE A 46 -3.42 -10.64 5.40
C ILE A 46 -2.91 -11.55 6.53
N THR A 47 -1.96 -11.07 7.34
CA THR A 47 -1.48 -11.82 8.52
C THR A 47 -2.61 -12.11 9.50
N LEU A 48 -3.44 -11.12 9.82
CA LEU A 48 -4.58 -11.32 10.72
C LEU A 48 -5.54 -12.38 10.16
N LYS A 49 -5.87 -12.31 8.87
CA LYS A 49 -6.74 -13.28 8.22
C LYS A 49 -6.17 -14.70 8.29
N ALA A 50 -4.87 -14.87 8.06
CA ALA A 50 -4.20 -16.16 8.15
C ALA A 50 -4.21 -16.73 9.59
N LEU A 51 -4.04 -15.86 10.59
CA LEU A 51 -4.15 -16.25 12.01
C LEU A 51 -5.57 -16.67 12.37
N ASP A 52 -6.58 -15.91 11.94
CA ASP A 52 -7.99 -16.23 12.18
C ASP A 52 -8.41 -17.56 11.53
N GLU A 53 -7.90 -17.84 10.34
CA GLU A 53 -8.14 -19.09 9.61
C GLU A 53 -7.25 -20.24 10.08
N LYS A 54 -6.35 -20.00 11.06
CA LYS A 54 -5.37 -20.98 11.55
C LYS A 54 -4.58 -21.64 10.42
N ILE A 55 -4.25 -20.87 9.39
CA ILE A 55 -3.39 -21.34 8.31
C ILE A 55 -2.07 -21.75 8.93
N ASP A 56 -1.55 -22.92 8.53
CA ASP A 56 -0.24 -23.35 8.96
C ASP A 56 0.82 -22.37 8.42
N LEU A 57 1.42 -21.62 9.34
CA LEU A 57 2.49 -20.66 9.03
C LEU A 57 3.87 -21.32 9.05
N SER A 58 3.95 -22.62 9.37
CA SER A 58 5.19 -23.36 9.33
C SER A 58 5.61 -23.60 7.88
N ASN A 59 6.86 -23.26 7.60
CA ASN A 59 7.44 -23.48 6.28
C ASN A 59 8.00 -24.90 6.26
N ASN A 60 7.17 -25.89 5.92
CA ASN A 60 7.64 -27.26 5.64
C ASN A 60 8.36 -27.26 4.28
N LYS A 61 9.67 -27.01 4.33
CA LYS A 61 10.58 -27.35 3.22
C LYS A 61 10.96 -28.82 3.29
#